data_AF-A0A380TEC5-F1
#
_entry.id   AF-A0A380TEC5-F1
#
_cell.length_a   1.000
_cell.length_b   1.000
_cell.length_c   1.000
_cell.angle_alpha   90.00
_cell.angle_beta   90.00
_cell.angle_gamma   90.00
#
_symmetry.space_group_name_H-M   'P 1'
#
loop_
_entity.id
_entity.type
_entity.pdbx_description
1 polymer ?
#
loop_
_entity_poly.entity_id
_entity_poly.type
_entity_poly.pdbx_seq_one_letter_code
_entity_poly.pdbx_strand_id
1 'polypeptide(L)'
;MVGDSGNDTLYGHTGRDTLDGGVGYDTLVYTSTAQSKAGSSNRDQIYFESPGDFVADVIDVSAIDADTTVSGNQAFVFIGTADFTGPGQIRVQAGGVDTLILFNTDADSSTEMEILSRDGSAYAPEDYVASDFIL
;
A
#
# COMPACT_ATOMS: atom_id res chain seq x y z
N MET A 1 10.90 5.41 9.88
CA MET A 1 10.07 5.79 11.03
C MET A 1 9.63 4.52 11.72
N VAL A 2 9.75 4.47 13.04
CA VAL A 2 9.31 3.33 13.85
C VAL A 2 8.35 3.90 14.87
N GLY A 3 7.15 3.32 14.99
CA GLY A 3 6.21 3.57 16.08
C GLY A 3 6.67 2.89 17.38
N ASP A 4 5.80 2.88 18.37
CA ASP A 4 6.07 2.25 19.66
C ASP A 4 5.05 1.11 19.89
N SER A 5 4.62 0.91 21.13
CA SER A 5 3.46 0.06 21.43
C SER A 5 2.18 0.90 21.40
N GLY A 6 1.12 0.38 20.79
CA GLY A 6 -0.16 1.05 20.66
C GLY A 6 -0.57 1.14 19.20
N ASN A 7 -1.70 1.79 18.94
CA ASN A 7 -2.16 2.01 17.57
C ASN A 7 -1.63 3.36 17.09
N ASP A 8 -0.60 3.34 16.27
CA ASP A 8 0.09 4.49 15.75
C ASP A 8 -0.40 4.88 14.35
N THR A 9 -0.19 6.15 13.99
CA THR A 9 -0.46 6.65 12.63
C THR A 9 0.84 7.17 12.03
N LEU A 10 1.30 6.51 10.97
CA LEU A 10 2.59 6.73 10.34
C LEU A 10 2.40 7.28 8.93
N TYR A 11 2.89 8.49 8.66
CA TYR A 11 2.85 9.10 7.33
C TYR A 11 4.09 8.72 6.52
N GLY A 12 3.90 8.32 5.25
CA GLY A 12 5.02 7.95 4.37
C GLY A 12 5.99 9.11 4.06
N HIS A 13 5.54 10.36 4.15
CA HIS A 13 6.31 11.55 3.78
C HIS A 13 6.90 11.46 2.35
N THR A 14 7.84 12.33 1.99
CA THR A 14 8.50 12.28 0.67
C THR A 14 9.83 11.59 0.80
N GLY A 15 10.11 10.61 -0.04
CA GLY A 15 11.41 9.96 -0.02
C GLY A 15 11.27 8.50 -0.41
N ARG A 16 12.29 7.73 -0.03
CA ARG A 16 12.21 6.28 0.08
C ARG A 16 12.36 5.99 1.56
N ASP A 17 11.24 5.69 2.19
CA ASP A 17 11.12 5.56 3.62
C ASP A 17 11.06 4.09 4.05
N THR A 18 11.29 3.87 5.34
CA THR A 18 11.05 2.58 5.99
C THR A 18 10.13 2.83 7.15
N LEU A 19 8.91 2.30 7.11
CA LEU A 19 7.87 2.51 8.10
C LEU A 19 7.64 1.21 8.86
N ASP A 20 7.62 1.29 10.17
CA ASP A 20 7.38 0.16 11.06
C ASP A 20 6.44 0.66 12.16
N GLY A 21 5.22 0.12 12.23
CA GLY A 21 4.23 0.53 13.21
C GLY A 21 4.63 0.16 14.64
N GLY A 22 5.42 -0.90 14.80
CA GLY A 22 5.70 -1.48 16.10
C GLY A 22 4.61 -2.47 16.50
N VAL A 23 4.24 -2.48 17.78
CA VAL A 23 3.24 -3.43 18.30
C VAL A 23 1.90 -2.74 18.40
N GLY A 24 0.91 -3.19 17.62
CA GLY A 24 -0.44 -2.66 17.70
C GLY A 24 -1.21 -2.86 16.41
N TYR A 25 -2.21 -2.01 16.18
CA TYR A 25 -2.93 -1.93 14.91
C TYR A 25 -2.69 -0.55 14.32
N ASP A 26 -1.72 -0.47 13.44
CA ASP A 26 -1.15 0.78 12.96
C ASP A 26 -1.76 1.20 11.64
N THR A 27 -1.78 2.52 11.40
CA THR A 27 -2.30 3.11 10.17
C THR A 27 -1.16 3.76 9.40
N LEU A 28 -0.81 3.20 8.25
CA LEU A 28 0.19 3.76 7.34
C LEU A 28 -0.47 4.65 6.30
N VAL A 29 -0.28 5.97 6.42
CA VAL A 29 -0.99 6.98 5.63
C VAL A 29 -0.15 7.49 4.46
N TYR A 30 -0.73 7.40 3.27
CA TYR A 30 -0.23 8.01 2.05
C TYR A 30 -1.30 8.93 1.46
N THR A 31 -0.90 10.17 1.20
CA THR A 31 -1.75 11.26 0.67
C THR A 31 -1.40 11.66 -0.76
N SER A 32 -0.35 11.06 -1.34
CA SER A 32 0.05 11.26 -2.73
C SER A 32 0.89 10.08 -3.22
N THR A 33 0.71 9.68 -4.48
CA THR A 33 1.58 8.68 -5.14
C THR A 33 3.06 9.09 -5.17
N ALA A 34 3.36 10.38 -5.06
CA ALA A 34 4.72 10.89 -5.02
C ALA A 34 5.49 10.52 -3.74
N GLN A 35 4.80 10.06 -2.70
CA GLN A 35 5.37 9.66 -1.42
C GLN A 35 6.10 8.32 -1.50
N SER A 36 5.61 7.40 -2.35
CA SER A 36 6.24 6.09 -2.58
C SER A 36 6.19 5.72 -4.06
N LYS A 37 7.00 6.42 -4.87
CA LYS A 37 6.97 6.23 -6.33
C LYS A 37 7.37 4.82 -6.73
N ALA A 38 6.83 4.38 -7.86
CA ALA A 38 7.19 3.08 -8.43
C ALA A 38 8.72 2.92 -8.65
N GLY A 39 9.17 1.68 -8.47
CA GLY A 39 10.56 1.27 -8.68
C GLY A 39 11.32 1.07 -7.38
N SER A 40 12.21 0.07 -7.37
CA SER A 40 12.92 -0.39 -6.17
C SER A 40 13.80 0.66 -5.47
N SER A 41 14.28 1.65 -6.21
CA SER A 41 15.06 2.76 -5.65
C SER A 41 14.21 3.85 -5.01
N ASN A 42 12.89 3.87 -5.25
CA ASN A 42 11.99 4.94 -4.82
C ASN A 42 10.94 4.46 -3.82
N ARG A 43 10.45 3.22 -3.95
CA ARG A 43 9.37 2.71 -3.10
C ARG A 43 9.76 2.64 -1.63
N ASP A 44 8.79 2.96 -0.79
CA ASP A 44 8.84 2.75 0.63
C ASP A 44 8.83 1.26 0.97
N GLN A 45 9.37 0.98 2.14
CA GLN A 45 9.37 -0.34 2.74
C GLN A 45 8.55 -0.27 4.02
N ILE A 46 7.59 -1.17 4.18
CA ILE A 46 6.77 -1.21 5.39
C ILE A 46 6.98 -2.53 6.12
N TYR A 47 6.87 -2.50 7.43
CA TYR A 47 6.63 -3.70 8.23
C TYR A 47 5.15 -3.68 8.56
N PHE A 48 4.38 -4.55 7.90
CA PHE A 48 2.94 -4.61 7.97
C PHE A 48 2.52 -5.88 8.69
N GLU A 49 1.80 -5.73 9.81
CA GLU A 49 1.41 -6.87 10.64
C GLU A 49 0.03 -7.43 10.22
N SER A 50 -0.01 -8.77 10.09
CA SER A 50 -1.24 -9.57 9.94
C SER A 50 -2.12 -9.25 8.71
N PRO A 51 -1.56 -9.18 7.48
CA PRO A 51 -2.39 -8.99 6.28
C PRO A 51 -3.51 -10.03 6.19
N GLY A 52 -4.71 -9.58 5.84
CA GLY A 52 -5.88 -10.45 5.74
C GLY A 52 -6.67 -10.63 7.02
N ASP A 53 -6.14 -10.24 8.18
CA ASP A 53 -6.83 -10.38 9.47
C ASP A 53 -7.78 -9.20 9.74
N PHE A 54 -8.81 -9.43 10.55
CA PHE A 54 -9.72 -8.37 11.00
C PHE A 54 -9.05 -7.37 11.94
N VAL A 55 -7.94 -7.79 12.54
CA VAL A 55 -7.26 -7.11 13.63
C VAL A 55 -5.78 -7.00 13.23
N ALA A 56 -5.52 -6.03 12.37
CA ALA A 56 -4.27 -5.87 11.63
C ALA A 56 -3.94 -4.39 11.42
N ASP A 57 -2.75 -4.14 10.89
CA ASP A 57 -2.42 -2.84 10.34
C ASP A 57 -3.30 -2.51 9.13
N VAL A 58 -3.38 -1.23 8.79
CA VAL A 58 -4.09 -0.76 7.60
C VAL A 58 -3.28 0.29 6.85
N ILE A 59 -3.42 0.28 5.52
CA ILE A 59 -2.82 1.30 4.64
C ILE A 59 -3.91 2.27 4.22
N ASP A 60 -3.80 3.52 4.67
CA ASP A 60 -4.72 4.59 4.30
C ASP A 60 -4.23 5.32 3.06
N VAL A 61 -4.98 5.17 1.97
CA VAL A 61 -4.77 5.85 0.69
C VAL A 61 -6.00 6.65 0.27
N SER A 62 -6.96 6.85 1.17
CA SER A 62 -8.25 7.52 0.88
C SER A 62 -8.10 8.99 0.43
N ALA A 63 -6.94 9.59 0.69
CA ALA A 63 -6.59 10.94 0.26
C ALA A 63 -6.01 11.01 -1.17
N ILE A 64 -5.70 9.87 -1.79
CA ILE A 64 -5.15 9.80 -3.14
C ILE A 64 -6.28 9.59 -4.13
N ASP A 65 -6.36 10.47 -5.13
CA ASP A 65 -7.29 10.30 -6.25
C ASP A 65 -6.88 9.11 -7.11
N ALA A 66 -7.70 8.06 -7.08
CA ALA A 66 -7.44 6.80 -7.71
C ALA A 66 -7.61 6.84 -9.24
N ASP A 67 -8.33 7.82 -9.81
CA ASP A 67 -8.51 7.93 -11.26
C ASP A 67 -8.43 9.39 -11.72
N THR A 68 -7.24 9.81 -12.12
CA THR A 68 -6.97 11.19 -12.55
C THR A 68 -7.68 11.59 -13.85
N THR A 69 -8.32 10.64 -14.54
CA THR A 69 -9.09 10.89 -15.77
C THR A 69 -10.52 11.35 -15.48
N VAL A 70 -10.98 11.15 -14.25
CA VAL A 70 -12.30 11.54 -13.77
C VAL A 70 -12.14 12.68 -12.76
N SER A 71 -13.14 13.58 -12.70
CA SER A 71 -13.09 14.69 -11.76
C SER A 71 -13.50 14.25 -10.36
N GLY A 72 -12.68 14.51 -9.35
CA GLY A 72 -13.01 14.31 -7.94
C GLY A 72 -11.87 13.64 -7.20
N ASN A 73 -12.18 12.99 -6.08
CA ASN A 73 -11.29 12.03 -5.43
C ASN A 73 -11.97 10.66 -5.54
N GLN A 74 -11.49 9.82 -6.44
CA GLN A 74 -12.00 8.46 -6.61
C GLN A 74 -11.32 7.53 -5.61
N ALA A 75 -12.08 6.63 -4.99
CA ALA A 75 -11.53 5.56 -4.16
C ALA A 75 -10.90 4.47 -5.05
N PHE A 76 -9.82 3.85 -4.57
CA PHE A 76 -9.27 2.67 -5.24
C PHE A 76 -10.20 1.46 -5.09
N VAL A 77 -9.97 0.46 -5.94
CA VAL A 77 -10.53 -0.88 -5.85
C VAL A 77 -9.39 -1.88 -5.73
N PHE A 78 -9.36 -2.64 -4.62
CA PHE A 78 -8.43 -3.75 -4.47
C PHE A 78 -8.86 -4.94 -5.33
N ILE A 79 -7.98 -5.42 -6.19
CA ILE A 79 -8.23 -6.51 -7.16
C ILE A 79 -7.42 -7.78 -6.87
N GLY A 80 -6.73 -7.85 -5.73
CA GLY A 80 -5.90 -8.99 -5.37
C GLY A 80 -4.68 -9.12 -6.30
N THR A 81 -4.44 -10.33 -6.80
CA THR A 81 -3.26 -10.64 -7.63
C THR A 81 -3.50 -10.45 -9.13
N ALA A 82 -4.71 -10.08 -9.54
CA ALA A 82 -5.05 -9.85 -10.95
C ALA A 82 -4.24 -8.69 -11.55
N ASP A 83 -4.04 -8.73 -12.87
CA ASP A 83 -3.40 -7.63 -13.60
C ASP A 83 -4.30 -6.40 -13.66
N PHE A 84 -3.68 -5.21 -13.70
CA PHE A 84 -4.42 -3.97 -13.89
C PHE A 84 -5.24 -4.01 -15.17
N THR A 85 -6.48 -3.57 -15.06
CA THR A 85 -7.45 -3.48 -16.18
C THR A 85 -7.88 -2.04 -16.45
N GLY A 86 -7.48 -1.10 -15.59
CA GLY A 86 -7.72 0.33 -15.73
C GLY A 86 -7.19 1.10 -14.51
N PRO A 87 -7.40 2.42 -14.48
CA PRO A 87 -7.09 3.26 -13.32
C PRO A 87 -7.88 2.83 -12.09
N GLY A 88 -7.44 3.34 -10.94
CA GLY A 88 -8.13 3.20 -9.67
C GLY A 88 -8.01 1.83 -9.06
N GLN A 89 -6.94 1.10 -9.36
CA GLN A 89 -6.76 -0.27 -8.90
C GLN A 89 -5.55 -0.41 -7.99
N ILE A 90 -5.72 -1.23 -6.96
CA ILE A 90 -4.64 -1.74 -6.12
C ILE A 90 -4.52 -3.22 -6.40
N ARG A 91 -3.30 -3.67 -6.68
CA ARG A 91 -2.97 -5.10 -6.78
C ARG A 91 -1.79 -5.45 -5.92
N VAL A 92 -1.61 -6.74 -5.67
CA VAL A 92 -0.46 -7.30 -4.97
C VAL A 92 0.22 -8.36 -5.82
N GLN A 93 1.54 -8.50 -5.66
CA GLN A 93 2.32 -9.55 -6.31
C GLN A 93 3.57 -9.89 -5.49
N ALA A 94 4.23 -11.00 -5.84
CA ALA A 94 5.48 -11.39 -5.19
C ALA A 94 6.62 -10.40 -5.50
N GLY A 95 7.26 -9.89 -4.44
CA GLY A 95 8.46 -9.05 -4.44
C GLY A 95 9.74 -9.83 -4.13
N GLY A 96 9.73 -11.16 -4.28
CA GLY A 96 10.77 -12.07 -3.79
C GLY A 96 10.21 -12.93 -2.68
N VAL A 97 10.76 -12.79 -1.47
CA VAL A 97 10.14 -13.34 -0.25
C VAL A 97 9.14 -12.38 0.37
N ASP A 98 9.10 -11.14 -0.11
CA ASP A 98 8.27 -10.04 0.38
C ASP A 98 7.08 -9.82 -0.56
N THR A 99 6.06 -9.06 -0.16
CA THR A 99 4.93 -8.65 -1.01
C THR A 99 5.11 -7.24 -1.58
N LEU A 100 4.84 -7.07 -2.87
CA LEU A 100 4.70 -5.76 -3.51
C LEU A 100 3.23 -5.38 -3.60
N ILE A 101 2.91 -4.16 -3.16
CA ILE A 101 1.60 -3.53 -3.28
C ILE A 101 1.73 -2.43 -4.34
N LEU A 102 0.91 -2.48 -5.38
CA LEU A 102 1.01 -1.63 -6.56
C LEU A 102 -0.31 -0.88 -6.77
N PHE A 103 -0.19 0.40 -7.13
CA PHE A 103 -1.29 1.32 -7.32
C PHE A 103 -1.24 1.88 -8.75
N ASN A 104 -2.38 1.83 -9.45
CA ASN A 104 -2.56 2.47 -10.75
C ASN A 104 -3.57 3.62 -10.62
N THR A 105 -3.20 4.81 -11.08
CA THR A 105 -4.00 6.04 -10.98
C THR A 105 -4.37 6.68 -12.32
N ASP A 106 -3.88 6.13 -13.43
CA ASP A 106 -4.13 6.69 -14.74
C ASP A 106 -4.52 5.64 -15.79
N ALA A 107 -4.69 6.11 -17.03
CA ALA A 107 -5.28 5.32 -18.11
C ALA A 107 -4.39 4.18 -18.61
N ASP A 108 -3.12 4.11 -18.20
CA ASP A 108 -2.22 3.04 -18.61
C ASP A 108 -2.21 1.87 -17.61
N SER A 109 -1.40 0.85 -17.87
CA SER A 109 -1.29 -0.35 -17.01
C SER A 109 -0.01 -0.35 -16.17
N SER A 110 0.65 0.80 -16.08
CA SER A 110 1.85 1.01 -15.29
C SER A 110 1.47 1.17 -13.82
N THR A 111 2.50 1.25 -12.99
CA THR A 111 2.35 1.47 -11.56
C THR A 111 2.83 2.89 -11.28
N GLU A 112 2.01 3.69 -10.60
CA GLU A 112 2.38 5.07 -10.24
C GLU A 112 2.93 5.13 -8.81
N MET A 113 2.46 4.25 -7.95
CA MET A 113 2.94 4.09 -6.57
C MET A 113 3.15 2.61 -6.27
N GLU A 114 4.24 2.29 -5.58
CA GLU A 114 4.61 0.94 -5.20
C GLU A 114 5.01 0.96 -3.72
N ILE A 115 4.63 -0.05 -2.94
CA ILE A 115 5.10 -0.26 -1.57
C ILE A 115 5.64 -1.69 -1.48
N LEU A 116 6.78 -1.89 -0.81
CA LEU A 116 7.28 -3.21 -0.47
C LEU A 116 6.94 -3.53 0.99
N SER A 117 6.03 -4.47 1.22
CA SER A 117 5.80 -5.02 2.55
C SER A 117 6.88 -6.05 2.90
N ARG A 118 7.56 -5.87 4.02
CA ARG A 118 8.65 -6.72 4.52
C ARG A 118 8.12 -7.87 5.35
N ASP A 119 7.17 -8.60 4.78
CA ASP A 119 6.41 -9.68 5.41
C ASP A 119 7.14 -11.04 5.34
N GLY A 120 8.16 -11.15 4.48
CA GLY A 120 8.96 -12.36 4.33
C GLY A 120 8.10 -13.59 3.97
N SER A 121 8.65 -14.79 4.15
CA SER A 121 7.95 -16.02 3.78
C SER A 121 6.77 -16.40 4.71
N ALA A 122 6.38 -15.53 5.64
CA ALA A 122 5.26 -15.76 6.53
C ALA A 122 3.92 -15.53 5.82
N TYR A 123 3.92 -14.65 4.82
CA TYR A 123 2.73 -14.25 4.08
C TYR A 123 2.98 -14.37 2.57
N ALA A 124 1.90 -14.58 1.84
CA ALA A 124 1.87 -14.55 0.39
C ALA A 124 1.00 -13.37 -0.08
N PRO A 125 1.16 -12.91 -1.33
CA PRO A 125 0.31 -11.84 -1.88
C PRO A 125 -1.20 -12.12 -1.75
N GLU A 126 -1.61 -13.39 -1.80
CA GLU A 126 -3.01 -13.81 -1.67
C GLU A 126 -3.60 -13.63 -0.27
N ASP A 127 -2.76 -13.39 0.75
CA ASP A 127 -3.24 -13.12 2.12
C ASP A 127 -3.80 -11.70 2.25
N TYR A 128 -3.38 -10.76 1.39
CA TYR A 128 -3.91 -9.40 1.41
C TYR A 128 -5.34 -9.35 0.88
N VAL A 129 -6.18 -8.56 1.56
CA VAL A 129 -7.59 -8.38 1.26
C VAL A 129 -7.96 -6.90 1.22
N ALA A 130 -9.15 -6.60 0.71
CA ALA A 130 -9.61 -5.20 0.60
C ALA A 130 -9.69 -4.47 1.95
N SER A 131 -9.89 -5.18 3.07
CA SER A 131 -9.93 -4.57 4.41
C SER A 131 -8.58 -4.14 4.97
N ASP A 132 -7.47 -4.54 4.34
CA ASP A 132 -6.13 -4.03 4.70
C ASP A 132 -5.92 -2.58 4.26
N PHE A 133 -6.89 -2.01 3.53
CA PHE A 133 -6.82 -0.67 2.97
C PHE A 133 -8.00 0.20 3.41
N ILE A 134 -7.71 1.47 3.69
CA ILE A 134 -8.72 2.53 3.79
C ILE A 134 -8.76 3.26 2.45
N LEU A 135 -9.89 3.13 1.73
CA LEU A 135 -10.07 3.52 0.32
C LEU A 135 -11.05 4.68 0.16
#